data_AF-A0A819HLK0-F1
#
_entry.id   AF-A0A819HLK0-F1
#
_cell.length_a   1.000
_cell.length_b   1.000
_cell.length_c   1.000
_cell.angle_alpha   90.00
_cell.angle_beta   90.00
_cell.angle_gamma   90.00
#
_symmetry.space_group_name_H-M   'P 1'
#
loop_
_entity.id
_entity.type
_entity.pdbx_description
1 polymer ?
#
loop_
_entity_poly.entity_id
_entity_poly.type
_entity_poly.pdbx_seq_one_letter_code
_entity_poly.pdbx_strand_id
1 'polypeptide(L)'
;MMNKPFDLIDGGCILQNNANRIVFLILYILISIALIIYVIIYRVIVLENHSVPQVIVRIGGMLVNFNYALAINLILKQTMTIIRRLYYLRLFISVDDHIDAHRLVGTMLFISALIHSLAYAINFAINLNGHSWFSLIFTTAA
;
A
#
# COMPACT_ATOMS: atom_id res chain seq x y z
N MET A 1 -37.11 32.68 -22.40
CA MET A 1 -36.37 31.50 -22.88
C MET A 1 -34.88 31.79 -22.68
N MET A 2 -34.34 31.68 -21.47
CA MET A 2 -33.99 30.48 -20.67
C MET A 2 -32.60 29.92 -21.04
N ASN A 3 -31.63 30.33 -20.21
CA ASN A 3 -30.38 29.71 -19.75
C ASN A 3 -29.38 29.08 -20.73
N LYS A 4 -28.26 29.79 -20.91
CA LYS A 4 -26.90 29.27 -20.67
C LYS A 4 -26.14 30.41 -19.97
N PRO A 5 -25.49 30.23 -18.79
CA PRO A 5 -24.21 29.52 -18.73
C PRO A 5 -23.88 28.90 -17.34
N PHE A 6 -23.81 27.58 -17.23
CA PHE A 6 -23.23 26.89 -16.07
C PHE A 6 -22.61 25.59 -16.61
N ASP A 7 -21.55 25.06 -15.99
CA ASP A 7 -20.85 23.80 -16.34
C ASP A 7 -19.49 23.87 -17.06
N LEU A 8 -18.75 25.00 -17.04
CA LEU A 8 -17.33 24.99 -17.48
C LEU A 8 -16.33 25.56 -16.47
N ILE A 9 -16.78 26.01 -15.29
CA ILE A 9 -15.90 26.59 -14.24
C ILE A 9 -15.75 25.63 -13.03
N ASP A 10 -16.56 24.57 -12.93
CA ASP A 10 -16.56 23.66 -11.78
C ASP A 10 -15.51 22.53 -11.84
N GLY A 11 -14.75 22.42 -12.93
CA GLY A 11 -13.63 21.47 -13.02
C GLY A 11 -12.48 21.81 -12.05
N GLY A 12 -12.27 23.09 -11.76
CA GLY A 12 -11.24 23.55 -10.82
C GLY A 12 -11.66 23.46 -9.34
N CYS A 13 -12.95 23.62 -9.06
CA CYS A 13 -13.49 23.66 -7.69
C CYS A 13 -13.47 22.27 -7.02
N ILE A 14 -13.70 21.19 -7.78
CA ILE A 14 -13.62 19.81 -7.27
C ILE A 14 -12.18 19.41 -6.91
N LEU A 15 -11.19 19.93 -7.64
CA LEU A 15 -9.77 19.71 -7.39
C LEU A 15 -9.27 20.43 -6.14
N GLN A 16 -9.77 21.64 -5.84
CA GLN A 16 -9.43 22.35 -4.60
C GLN A 16 -10.10 21.73 -3.37
N ASN A 17 -11.31 21.19 -3.49
CA ASN A 17 -12.06 20.66 -2.36
C ASN A 17 -11.52 19.31 -1.84
N ASN A 18 -10.85 18.51 -2.69
CA ASN A 18 -10.32 17.19 -2.32
C ASN A 18 -8.79 17.08 -2.42
N ALA A 19 -8.07 18.22 -2.49
CA ALA A 19 -6.62 18.24 -2.66
C ALA A 19 -5.87 17.37 -1.62
N ASN A 20 -6.29 17.39 -0.36
CA ASN A 20 -5.68 16.60 0.71
C ASN A 20 -5.82 15.08 0.49
N ARG A 21 -6.96 14.64 -0.06
CA ARG A 21 -7.20 13.22 -0.39
C ARG A 21 -6.33 12.78 -1.56
N ILE A 22 -6.16 13.65 -2.56
CA ILE A 22 -5.31 13.40 -3.73
C ILE A 22 -3.83 13.32 -3.29
N VAL A 23 -3.39 14.23 -2.43
CA VAL A 23 -2.02 14.24 -1.88
C VAL A 23 -1.73 12.95 -1.10
N PHE A 24 -2.65 12.49 -0.26
CA PHE A 24 -2.51 11.22 0.44
C PHE A 24 -2.37 10.03 -0.53
N LEU A 25 -3.21 9.97 -1.57
CA LEU A 25 -3.14 8.92 -2.59
C LEU A 25 -1.82 8.94 -3.36
N ILE A 26 -1.34 10.13 -3.74
CA ILE A 26 -0.05 10.29 -4.44
C ILE A 26 1.10 9.79 -3.55
N LEU A 27 1.15 10.20 -2.29
CA LEU A 27 2.18 9.75 -1.34
C LEU A 27 2.11 8.23 -1.14
N TYR A 28 0.91 7.68 -0.98
CA TYR A 28 0.69 6.26 -0.84
C TYR A 28 1.22 5.47 -2.05
N ILE A 29 0.91 5.91 -3.27
CA ILE A 29 1.40 5.29 -4.51
C ILE A 29 2.92 5.42 -4.62
N LEU A 30 3.47 6.59 -4.31
CA LEU A 30 4.90 6.85 -4.41
C LEU A 30 5.70 5.94 -3.47
N ILE A 31 5.26 5.79 -2.22
CA ILE A 31 5.91 4.88 -1.25
C ILE A 31 5.75 3.42 -1.68
N SER A 32 4.58 3.03 -2.18
CA SER A 32 4.33 1.67 -2.67
C SER A 32 5.26 1.32 -3.84
N ILE A 33 5.45 2.25 -4.78
CA ILE A 33 6.39 2.10 -5.90
C ILE A 33 7.84 2.05 -5.39
N ALA A 34 8.22 2.92 -4.46
CA ALA A 34 9.56 2.93 -3.88
C ALA A 34 9.91 1.60 -3.20
N LEU A 35 8.96 1.00 -2.48
CA LEU A 35 9.11 -0.34 -1.87
C LEU A 35 9.30 -1.43 -2.93
N ILE A 36 8.52 -1.40 -4.01
CA ILE A 36 8.67 -2.37 -5.12
C ILE A 36 10.06 -2.26 -5.74
N ILE A 37 10.50 -1.03 -6.05
CA ILE A 37 11.84 -0.77 -6.61
C ILE A 37 12.94 -1.25 -5.66
N TYR A 38 12.80 -0.96 -4.36
CA TYR A 38 13.75 -1.41 -3.34
C TYR A 38 13.91 -2.93 -3.33
N VAL A 39 12.81 -3.69 -3.37
CA VAL A 39 12.86 -5.16 -3.41
C VAL A 39 13.51 -5.65 -4.70
N ILE A 40 13.17 -5.06 -5.84
CA ILE A 40 13.74 -5.43 -7.14
C ILE A 40 15.25 -5.19 -7.15
N ILE A 41 15.71 -4.00 -6.75
CA ILE A 41 17.14 -3.66 -6.69
C ILE A 41 17.86 -4.62 -5.75
N TYR A 42 17.34 -4.81 -4.53
CA TYR A 42 17.99 -5.67 -3.54
C TYR A 42 18.09 -7.11 -4.02
N ARG A 43 17.06 -7.67 -4.66
CA ARG A 43 17.08 -9.07 -5.12
C ARG A 43 17.86 -9.29 -6.41
N VAL A 44 17.68 -8.42 -7.40
CA VAL A 44 18.29 -8.58 -8.72
C VAL A 44 19.77 -8.21 -8.69
N ILE A 45 20.15 -7.19 -7.93
CA ILE A 45 21.53 -6.66 -7.94
C ILE A 45 22.36 -7.23 -6.79
N VAL A 46 21.80 -7.39 -5.58
CA VAL A 46 22.60 -7.81 -4.40
C VAL A 46 22.60 -9.32 -4.20
N LEU A 47 21.46 -9.99 -4.43
CA LEU A 47 21.35 -11.44 -4.23
C LEU A 47 21.55 -12.27 -5.50
N GLU A 48 21.63 -11.64 -6.67
CA GLU A 48 21.75 -12.32 -7.98
C GLU A 48 20.72 -13.44 -8.19
N ASN A 49 19.58 -13.35 -7.50
CA ASN A 49 18.57 -14.41 -7.49
C ASN A 49 17.48 -14.08 -8.51
N HIS A 50 17.55 -14.76 -9.66
CA HIS A 50 16.67 -14.53 -10.80
C HIS A 50 15.33 -15.26 -10.71
N SER A 51 15.03 -15.94 -9.60
CA SER A 51 13.76 -16.64 -9.45
C SER A 51 12.60 -15.65 -9.29
N VAL A 52 11.98 -15.33 -10.42
CA VAL A 52 10.78 -14.49 -10.56
C VAL A 52 9.71 -14.78 -9.48
N PRO A 53 9.35 -16.05 -9.18
CA PRO A 53 8.34 -16.32 -8.14
C PRO A 53 8.77 -15.88 -6.73
N GLN A 54 10.06 -15.97 -6.38
CA GLN A 54 10.55 -15.54 -5.06
C GLN A 54 10.53 -14.02 -4.92
N VAL A 55 10.84 -13.29 -6.00
CA VAL A 55 10.77 -11.83 -6.03
C VAL A 55 9.34 -11.35 -5.82
N ILE A 56 8.36 -11.96 -6.48
CA ILE A 56 6.93 -11.61 -6.34
C ILE A 56 6.44 -11.84 -4.90
N VAL A 57 6.81 -12.97 -4.28
CA VAL A 57 6.48 -13.25 -2.87
C VAL A 57 7.00 -12.15 -1.95
N ARG A 58 8.24 -11.70 -2.16
CA ARG A 58 8.90 -10.69 -1.33
C ARG A 58 8.31 -9.30 -1.54
N ILE A 59 7.98 -8.93 -2.78
CA ILE A 59 7.26 -7.69 -3.10
C ILE A 59 5.89 -7.70 -2.40
N GLY A 60 5.13 -8.79 -2.53
CA GLY A 60 3.83 -8.95 -1.87
C GLY A 60 3.93 -8.81 -0.35
N GLY A 61 4.95 -9.42 0.27
CA GLY A 61 5.16 -9.32 1.72
C GLY A 61 5.49 -7.90 2.19
N MET A 62 6.34 -7.17 1.46
CA MET A 62 6.63 -5.76 1.78
C MET A 62 5.40 -4.87 1.64
N LEU A 63 4.61 -5.04 0.59
CA LEU A 63 3.36 -4.29 0.38
C LEU A 63 2.34 -4.58 1.48
N VAL A 64 2.20 -5.83 1.91
CA VAL A 64 1.33 -6.22 3.03
C VAL A 64 1.78 -5.54 4.33
N ASN A 65 3.08 -5.60 4.65
CA ASN A 65 3.62 -4.97 5.87
C ASN A 65 3.39 -3.45 5.88
N PHE A 66 3.64 -2.78 4.76
CA PHE A 66 3.40 -1.35 4.63
C PHE A 66 1.92 -0.99 4.80
N ASN A 67 1.03 -1.68 4.08
CA ASN A 67 -0.41 -1.45 4.17
C ASN A 67 -0.96 -1.76 5.57
N TYR A 68 -0.45 -2.80 6.25
CA TYR A 68 -0.85 -3.14 7.61
C TYR A 68 -0.43 -2.07 8.62
N ALA A 69 0.82 -1.61 8.55
CA ALA A 69 1.31 -0.53 9.41
C ALA A 69 0.49 0.75 9.21
N LEU A 70 0.18 1.12 7.95
CA LEU A 70 -0.67 2.26 7.64
C LEU A 70 -2.10 2.09 8.16
N ALA A 71 -2.72 0.93 7.93
CA ALA A 71 -4.09 0.66 8.38
C ALA A 71 -4.23 0.83 9.90
N ILE A 72 -3.25 0.35 10.68
CA ILE A 72 -3.20 0.56 12.13
C ILE A 72 -3.03 2.04 12.47
N ASN A 73 -2.04 2.72 11.87
CA ASN A 73 -1.81 4.14 12.16
C ASN A 73 -3.05 5.01 11.88
N LEU A 74 -3.87 4.64 10.89
CA LEU A 74 -5.08 5.37 10.53
C LEU A 74 -6.22 5.23 11.55
N ILE A 75 -6.30 4.12 12.30
CA ILE A 75 -7.38 3.88 13.28
C ILE A 75 -7.04 4.38 14.69
N LEU A 76 -5.76 4.65 14.98
CA LEU A 76 -5.33 5.15 16.28
C LEU A 76 -5.82 6.59 16.49
N LYS A 77 -6.89 6.74 17.28
CA LYS A 77 -7.49 8.04 17.62
C LYS A 77 -6.49 9.04 18.18
N GLN A 78 -5.62 8.61 19.10
CA GLN A 78 -4.64 9.49 19.76
C GLN A 78 -3.57 10.00 18.78
N THR A 79 -3.14 9.17 17.83
CA THR A 79 -2.23 9.56 16.75
C THR A 79 -2.87 10.61 15.84
N MET A 80 -4.16 10.43 15.50
CA MET A 80 -4.92 11.40 14.73
C MET A 80 -5.08 12.74 15.44
N THR A 81 -5.27 12.75 16.76
CA THR A 81 -5.32 13.98 17.55
C THR A 81 -3.98 14.72 17.60
N ILE A 82 -2.85 13.98 17.58
CA ILE A 82 -1.51 14.56 17.50
C ILE A 82 -1.25 15.14 16.11
N ILE A 83 -1.58 14.40 15.05
CA ILE A 83 -1.48 14.86 13.66
C ILE A 83 -2.33 16.12 13.44
N ARG A 84 -3.54 16.19 14.02
CA ARG A 84 -4.40 17.38 13.96
C ARG A 84 -3.75 18.62 14.60
N ARG A 85 -2.88 18.44 15.61
CA ARG A 85 -2.14 19.54 16.25
C ARG A 85 -0.94 20.01 15.43
N LEU A 86 -0.38 19.15 14.59
CA LEU A 86 0.77 19.47 13.74
C LEU A 86 0.27 20.10 12.43
N TYR A 87 0.37 21.44 12.35
CA TYR A 87 -0.13 22.24 11.22
C TYR A 87 0.33 21.72 9.84
N TYR A 88 1.57 21.25 9.74
CA TYR A 88 2.13 20.67 8.51
C TYR A 88 1.46 19.37 8.10
N LEU A 89 1.15 18.46 9.04
CA LEU A 89 0.56 17.15 8.73
C LEU A 89 -0.93 17.25 8.38
N ARG A 90 -1.62 18.28 8.88
CA ARG A 90 -3.02 18.59 8.50
C ARG A 90 -3.19 18.94 7.02
N LEU A 91 -2.13 19.41 6.36
CA LEU A 91 -2.10 19.70 4.92
C LEU A 91 -2.00 18.42 4.08
N PHE A 92 -1.36 17.39 4.61
CA PHE A 92 -1.13 16.13 3.89
C PHE A 92 -2.25 15.10 4.12
N ILE A 93 -2.90 15.14 5.28
CA ILE A 93 -3.98 14.21 5.61
C ILE A 93 -5.24 15.00 6.01
N SER A 94 -6.32 14.81 5.25
CA SER A 94 -7.65 15.25 5.68
C SER A 94 -8.00 14.40 6.91
N VAL A 95 -7.78 14.96 8.10
CA VAL A 95 -8.03 14.28 9.39
C VAL A 95 -9.49 13.85 9.49
N ASP A 96 -10.40 14.50 8.77
CA ASP A 96 -11.82 14.16 8.79
C ASP A 96 -12.17 12.93 7.91
N ASP A 97 -11.31 12.54 6.95
CA ASP A 97 -11.51 11.39 6.05
C ASP A 97 -10.63 10.15 6.39
N HIS A 98 -10.05 10.11 7.60
CA HIS A 98 -9.15 9.03 8.02
C HIS A 98 -9.81 7.63 7.97
N ILE A 99 -11.13 7.55 8.17
CA ILE A 99 -11.90 6.31 8.09
C ILE A 99 -12.00 5.82 6.64
N ASP A 100 -12.20 6.72 5.68
CA ASP A 100 -12.28 6.36 4.26
C ASP A 100 -10.90 5.98 3.72
N ALA A 101 -9.84 6.65 4.18
CA ALA A 101 -8.46 6.24 3.91
C ALA A 101 -8.18 4.84 4.48
N HIS A 102 -8.64 4.54 5.71
CA HIS A 102 -8.50 3.22 6.32
C HIS A 102 -9.24 2.13 5.52
N ARG A 103 -10.47 2.41 5.04
CA ARG A 103 -11.21 1.48 4.19
C ARG A 103 -10.48 1.17 2.89
N LEU A 104 -9.90 2.19 2.24
CA LEU A 104 -9.12 2.01 1.03
C LEU A 104 -7.86 1.16 1.29
N VAL A 105 -7.05 1.55 2.28
CA VAL A 105 -5.80 0.84 2.63
C VAL A 105 -6.10 -0.58 3.10
N GLY A 106 -7.17 -0.79 3.87
CA GLY A 106 -7.63 -2.11 4.30
C GLY A 106 -8.07 -3.01 3.14
N THR A 107 -8.73 -2.45 2.13
CA THR A 107 -9.09 -3.18 0.91
C THR A 107 -7.84 -3.58 0.12
N MET A 108 -6.89 -2.65 -0.05
CA MET A 108 -5.61 -2.91 -0.71
C MET A 108 -4.74 -3.92 0.05
N LEU A 109 -4.77 -3.88 1.39
CA LEU A 109 -4.13 -4.86 2.26
C LEU A 109 -4.68 -6.26 2.00
N PHE A 110 -6.01 -6.42 1.94
CA PHE A 110 -6.65 -7.70 1.70
C PHE A 110 -6.27 -8.28 0.33
N ILE A 111 -6.34 -7.47 -0.72
CA ILE A 111 -5.93 -7.88 -2.07
C ILE A 111 -4.45 -8.26 -2.10
N SER A 112 -3.58 -7.46 -1.47
CA SER A 112 -2.14 -7.73 -1.41
C SER A 112 -1.83 -9.00 -0.62
N ALA A 113 -2.57 -9.27 0.45
CA ALA A 113 -2.45 -10.48 1.25
C ALA A 113 -2.86 -11.73 0.44
N LEU A 114 -3.95 -11.66 -0.32
CA LEU A 114 -4.35 -12.74 -1.22
C LEU A 114 -3.27 -13.03 -2.28
N ILE A 115 -2.74 -12.00 -2.93
CA ILE A 115 -1.67 -12.14 -3.92
C ILE A 115 -0.42 -12.73 -3.26
N HIS A 116 -0.04 -12.27 -2.07
CA HIS A 116 1.11 -12.79 -1.33
C HIS A 116 0.94 -14.27 -0.97
N SER A 117 -0.21 -14.65 -0.42
CA SER A 117 -0.52 -16.05 -0.09
C SER A 117 -0.52 -16.94 -1.33
N LEU A 118 -1.08 -16.48 -2.45
CA LEU A 118 -1.10 -17.23 -3.70
C LEU A 118 0.31 -17.38 -4.30
N ALA A 119 1.10 -16.31 -4.30
CA ALA A 119 2.49 -16.34 -4.75
C ALA A 119 3.34 -17.30 -3.92
N TYR A 120 3.13 -17.33 -2.59
CA TYR A 120 3.81 -18.26 -1.71
C TYR A 120 3.40 -19.71 -2.01
N ALA A 121 2.11 -19.98 -2.24
CA ALA A 121 1.61 -21.30 -2.62
C ALA A 121 2.19 -21.79 -3.97
N ILE A 122 2.32 -20.90 -4.96
CA ILE A 122 2.93 -21.22 -6.26
C ILE A 122 4.43 -21.48 -6.11
N ASN A 123 5.14 -20.61 -5.38
CA ASN A 123 6.56 -20.80 -5.12
C ASN A 123 6.83 -22.10 -4.34
N PHE A 124 5.94 -22.46 -3.44
CA PHE A 124 5.95 -23.75 -2.74
C PHE A 124 5.76 -24.92 -3.72
N ALA A 125 4.75 -24.85 -4.60
CA ALA A 125 4.49 -25.90 -5.59
C ALA A 125 5.69 -26.14 -6.54
N ILE A 126 6.42 -25.07 -6.89
CA ILE A 126 7.59 -25.14 -7.77
C ILE A 126 8.84 -25.66 -7.05
N ASN A 127 9.02 -25.35 -5.76
CA ASN A 127 10.22 -25.72 -4.99
C ASN A 127 10.04 -26.99 -4.12
N LEU A 128 9.02 -27.80 -4.38
CA LEU A 128 8.68 -29.06 -3.68
C LEU A 128 9.70 -30.20 -3.91
N ASN A 129 10.98 -29.89 -4.12
CA ASN A 129 12.06 -30.87 -4.12
C ASN A 129 12.48 -31.18 -2.67
N GLY A 130 11.65 -31.97 -1.96
CA GLY A 130 12.11 -32.80 -0.83
C GLY A 130 12.11 -32.21 0.59
N HIS A 131 11.63 -30.98 0.83
CA HIS A 131 11.55 -30.43 2.20
C HIS A 131 10.14 -30.49 2.80
N SER A 132 10.06 -30.98 4.05
CA SER A 132 8.81 -31.18 4.79
C SER A 132 8.06 -29.86 5.00
N TRP A 133 6.74 -29.88 4.83
CA TRP A 133 5.85 -28.72 4.97
C TRP A 133 6.00 -27.99 6.31
N PHE A 134 6.39 -28.71 7.37
CA PHE A 134 6.65 -28.14 8.70
C PHE A 134 7.88 -27.23 8.76
N SER A 135 8.99 -27.57 8.08
CA SER A 135 10.20 -26.72 8.14
C SER A 135 9.98 -25.38 7.45
N LEU A 136 9.04 -25.29 6.51
CA LEU A 136 8.76 -24.07 5.74
C LEU A 136 7.81 -23.09 6.43
N ILE A 137 6.86 -23.60 7.23
CA ILE A 137 5.98 -22.76 8.06
C ILE A 137 6.78 -22.07 9.19
N PHE A 138 7.87 -22.72 9.64
CA PHE A 138 8.73 -22.20 10.72
C PHE A 138 10.08 -21.62 10.25
N THR A 139 10.45 -21.73 8.96
CA THR A 139 11.69 -21.10 8.44
C THR A 139 11.38 -19.79 7.70
N THR A 140 11.80 -18.68 8.30
CA THR A 140 11.81 -17.35 7.68
C THR A 140 13.02 -17.15 6.74
N ALA A 141 13.64 -18.20 6.23
CA ALA A 141 14.69 -18.10 5.21
C ALA A 141 14.08 -18.17 3.81
N ALA A 142 13.70 -17.02 3.27
CA ALA A 142 13.32 -16.86 1.85
C ALA A 142 13.84 -15.54 1.27
#